data_AF-A0A3D0QWT3-F1
#
_entry.id   AF-A0A3D0QWT3-F1
#
_cell.length_a   1.000
_cell.length_b   1.000
_cell.length_c   1.000
_cell.angle_alpha   90.00
_cell.angle_beta   90.00
_cell.angle_gamma   90.00
#
_symmetry.space_group_name_H-M   'P 1'
#
loop_
_entity.id
_entity.type
_entity.pdbx_description
1 polymer ?
#
loop_
_entity_poly.entity_id
_entity_poly.type
_entity_poly.pdbx_seq_one_letter_code
_entity_poly.pdbx_strand_id
1 'polypeptide(L)'
;MPRSSVAAPRLPTPVPAARTGPATTGPGADTLVALLRRYGLGEPLSCERVAQGLLNRGYALVTTRGRYFLKHHLDGDSPAIARQHRATTRLRELGLPVAPPLGDTAGRTVAVLDGGCYALHPWIEGRHRYGTQLTPAESRHLGDLLGHAHTCLERIMPPVASDPRTPYGTGVTGPGVPDPGDRLRLPGPRRPPAPADP
;
A
#
# COMPACT_ATOMS: atom_id res chain seq x y z
N MET A 1 18.15 -10.68 -66.22
CA MET A 1 17.32 -10.10 -65.15
C MET A 1 17.02 -11.19 -64.12
N PRO A 2 17.81 -11.32 -63.02
CA PRO A 2 17.52 -12.30 -61.98
C PRO A 2 16.48 -11.75 -60.98
N ARG A 3 15.54 -12.61 -60.57
CA ARG A 3 14.51 -12.31 -59.56
C ARG A 3 15.11 -12.42 -58.17
N SER A 4 15.23 -11.30 -57.44
CA SER A 4 15.58 -11.30 -56.01
C SER A 4 14.39 -11.77 -55.18
N SER A 5 14.57 -12.90 -54.50
CA SER A 5 13.70 -13.40 -53.44
C SER A 5 13.98 -12.64 -52.15
N VAL A 6 12.98 -11.97 -51.58
CA VAL A 6 13.08 -11.29 -50.28
C VAL A 6 12.57 -12.25 -49.21
N ALA A 7 13.46 -12.61 -48.28
CA ALA A 7 13.16 -13.46 -47.14
C ALA A 7 12.30 -12.73 -46.10
N ALA A 8 11.27 -13.41 -45.57
CA ALA A 8 10.41 -12.91 -44.50
C ALA A 8 11.16 -12.84 -43.14
N PRO A 9 10.86 -11.85 -42.27
CA PRO A 9 11.49 -11.73 -40.96
C PRO A 9 11.03 -12.85 -40.01
N ARG A 10 11.98 -13.43 -39.27
CA ARG A 10 11.75 -14.48 -38.26
C ARG A 10 11.13 -13.88 -36.99
N LEU A 11 10.06 -14.50 -36.48
CA LEU A 11 9.46 -14.19 -35.18
C LEU A 11 10.42 -14.57 -34.04
N PRO A 12 10.52 -13.77 -32.95
CA PRO A 12 11.34 -14.11 -31.80
C PRO A 12 10.74 -15.29 -31.01
N THR A 13 11.62 -16.18 -30.55
CA THR A 13 11.31 -17.33 -29.70
C THR A 13 10.81 -16.90 -28.31
N PRO A 14 9.85 -17.63 -27.72
CA PRO A 14 9.38 -17.31 -26.36
C PRO A 14 10.46 -17.65 -25.32
N VAL A 15 10.76 -16.67 -24.47
CA VAL A 15 11.63 -16.82 -23.29
C VAL A 15 10.91 -17.69 -22.26
N PRO A 16 11.56 -18.72 -21.66
CA PRO A 16 10.90 -19.58 -20.69
C PRO A 16 10.52 -18.81 -19.43
N ALA A 17 9.29 -19.03 -18.97
CA ALA A 17 8.74 -18.43 -17.76
C ALA A 17 9.61 -18.75 -16.54
N ALA A 18 10.01 -17.71 -15.81
CA ALA A 18 10.73 -17.83 -14.56
C ALA A 18 9.90 -18.61 -13.54
N ARG A 19 10.58 -19.52 -12.82
CA ARG A 19 9.99 -20.47 -11.86
C ARG A 19 9.15 -19.75 -10.79
N THR A 20 7.91 -20.19 -10.67
CA THR A 20 6.92 -19.78 -9.68
C THR A 20 7.40 -20.13 -8.27
N GLY A 21 7.74 -19.13 -7.45
CA GLY A 21 7.66 -19.27 -5.99
C GLY A 21 6.20 -19.47 -5.56
N PRO A 22 5.88 -19.87 -4.32
CA PRO A 22 4.50 -20.17 -3.94
C PRO A 22 3.61 -18.96 -4.24
N ALA A 23 2.67 -19.13 -5.18
CA ALA A 23 1.66 -18.14 -5.49
C ALA A 23 0.92 -17.88 -4.17
N THR A 24 1.06 -16.68 -3.61
CA THR A 24 0.19 -16.28 -2.51
C THR A 24 -1.19 -16.06 -3.11
N THR A 25 -1.96 -17.14 -3.17
CA THR A 25 -3.33 -17.18 -3.69
C THR A 25 -4.14 -16.09 -2.99
N GLY A 26 -5.01 -15.43 -3.74
CA GLY A 26 -5.97 -14.48 -3.17
C GLY A 26 -6.86 -15.12 -2.09
N PRO A 27 -7.79 -14.36 -1.51
CA PRO A 27 -8.77 -14.93 -0.59
C PRO A 27 -9.45 -16.16 -1.21
N GLY A 28 -9.61 -17.22 -0.42
CA GLY A 28 -10.25 -18.45 -0.87
C GLY A 28 -11.72 -18.23 -1.23
N ALA A 29 -12.30 -19.14 -2.00
CA ALA A 29 -13.71 -19.05 -2.40
C ALA A 29 -14.66 -18.99 -1.19
N ASP A 30 -14.42 -19.83 -0.18
CA ASP A 30 -15.23 -19.85 1.05
C ASP A 30 -15.11 -18.54 1.84
N THR A 31 -13.90 -17.98 1.92
CA THR A 31 -13.66 -16.65 2.52
C THR A 31 -14.49 -15.58 1.82
N LEU A 32 -14.54 -15.59 0.48
CA LEU A 32 -15.30 -14.62 -0.31
C LEU A 32 -16.81 -14.78 -0.11
N VAL A 33 -17.33 -16.01 -0.10
CA VAL A 33 -18.75 -16.28 0.15
C VAL A 33 -19.14 -15.81 1.55
N ALA A 34 -18.34 -16.15 2.57
CA ALA A 34 -18.57 -15.72 3.95
C ALA A 34 -18.54 -14.19 4.08
N LEU A 35 -17.57 -13.54 3.43
CA LEU A 35 -17.46 -12.09 3.38
C LEU A 35 -18.71 -11.46 2.74
N LEU A 36 -19.10 -11.90 1.55
CA LEU A 36 -20.23 -11.29 0.82
C LEU A 36 -21.57 -11.51 1.52
N ARG A 37 -21.77 -12.67 2.15
CA ARG A 37 -22.93 -12.94 2.99
C ARG A 37 -23.01 -11.96 4.16
N ARG A 38 -21.87 -11.71 4.82
CA ARG A 38 -21.79 -10.78 5.97
C ARG A 38 -22.15 -9.34 5.60
N TYR A 39 -21.78 -8.89 4.40
CA TYR A 39 -22.11 -7.56 3.90
C TYR A 39 -23.44 -7.49 3.14
N GLY A 40 -24.09 -8.63 2.88
CA GLY A 40 -25.33 -8.68 2.08
C GLY A 40 -25.12 -8.26 0.62
N LEU A 41 -23.97 -8.60 0.02
CA LEU A 41 -23.56 -8.15 -1.32
C LEU A 41 -23.71 -9.20 -2.43
N GLY A 42 -24.42 -10.30 -2.14
CA GLY A 42 -24.77 -11.32 -3.13
C GLY A 42 -23.68 -12.37 -3.28
N GLU A 43 -23.54 -12.92 -4.47
CA GLU A 43 -22.61 -14.01 -4.77
C GLU A 43 -21.36 -13.47 -5.49
N PRO A 44 -20.17 -14.07 -5.26
CA PRO A 44 -18.95 -13.67 -5.94
C PRO A 44 -18.99 -14.07 -7.41
N LEU A 45 -18.65 -13.14 -8.32
CA LEU A 45 -18.51 -13.40 -9.75
C LEU A 45 -17.04 -13.44 -10.17
N SER A 46 -16.21 -12.52 -9.65
CA SER A 46 -14.75 -12.55 -9.84
C SER A 46 -14.03 -11.83 -8.71
N CYS A 47 -12.78 -12.21 -8.45
CA CYS A 47 -11.92 -11.56 -7.46
C CYS A 47 -10.49 -11.51 -8.00
N GLU A 48 -10.12 -10.38 -8.59
CA GLU A 48 -8.86 -10.24 -9.31
C GLU A 48 -7.93 -9.28 -8.58
N ARG A 49 -6.65 -9.64 -8.46
CA ARG A 49 -5.66 -8.78 -7.81
C ARG A 49 -5.47 -7.50 -8.62
N VAL A 50 -5.59 -6.34 -7.97
CA VAL A 50 -5.30 -5.05 -8.61
C VAL A 50 -3.79 -4.91 -8.73
N ALA A 51 -3.29 -4.77 -9.97
CA ALA A 51 -1.87 -4.75 -10.27
C ALA A 51 -1.12 -3.54 -9.69
N GLN A 52 -1.82 -2.44 -9.41
CA GLN A 52 -1.25 -1.20 -8.90
C GLN A 52 -1.55 -1.05 -7.40
N GLY A 53 -0.50 -0.87 -6.59
CA GLY A 53 -0.60 -0.80 -5.13
C GLY A 53 0.58 -1.50 -4.48
N LEU A 54 1.64 -0.74 -4.19
CA LEU A 54 2.93 -1.29 -3.75
C LEU A 54 2.87 -2.04 -2.41
N LEU A 55 1.93 -1.68 -1.53
CA LEU A 55 1.96 -2.08 -0.13
C LEU A 55 0.69 -2.78 0.38
N ASN A 56 -0.37 -2.86 -0.43
CA ASN A 56 -1.64 -3.47 0.01
C ASN A 56 -2.07 -4.56 -0.98
N ARG A 57 -2.47 -5.73 -0.47
CA ARG A 57 -3.11 -6.76 -1.31
C ARG A 57 -4.56 -6.34 -1.57
N GLY A 58 -4.74 -5.61 -2.67
CA GLY A 58 -6.04 -5.14 -3.16
C GLY A 58 -6.60 -6.03 -4.26
N TYR A 59 -7.91 -6.22 -4.26
CA TYR A 59 -8.63 -7.03 -5.24
C TYR A 59 -9.85 -6.27 -5.78
N ALA A 60 -10.10 -6.37 -7.08
CA ALA A 60 -11.36 -6.00 -7.68
C ALA A 60 -12.33 -7.17 -7.48
N LEU A 61 -13.31 -6.98 -6.60
CA LEU A 61 -14.33 -7.98 -6.29
C LEU A 61 -15.62 -7.60 -7.02
N VAL A 62 -16.00 -8.42 -7.99
CA VAL A 62 -17.28 -8.30 -8.70
C VAL A 62 -18.26 -9.30 -8.08
N THR A 63 -19.48 -8.84 -7.83
CA THR A 63 -20.56 -9.63 -7.24
C THR A 63 -21.84 -9.44 -8.05
N THR A 64 -22.86 -10.25 -7.75
CA THR A 64 -24.20 -10.06 -8.32
C THR A 64 -24.87 -8.74 -7.93
N ARG A 65 -24.31 -7.96 -6.99
CA ARG A 65 -24.82 -6.66 -6.54
C ARG A 65 -23.84 -5.50 -6.77
N GLY A 66 -22.80 -5.69 -7.57
CA GLY A 66 -21.92 -4.61 -7.99
C GLY A 66 -20.43 -4.93 -7.89
N ARG A 67 -19.61 -3.87 -7.91
CA ARG A 67 -18.16 -3.96 -7.90
C ARG A 67 -17.60 -3.23 -6.69
N TYR A 68 -16.61 -3.86 -6.06
CA TYR A 68 -16.02 -3.39 -4.81
C TYR A 68 -14.50 -3.52 -4.87
N PHE A 69 -13.82 -2.70 -4.09
CA PHE A 69 -12.40 -2.90 -3.81
C PHE A 69 -12.26 -3.64 -2.49
N LEU A 70 -11.75 -4.87 -2.55
CA LEU A 70 -11.43 -5.68 -1.39
C LEU A 70 -9.97 -5.46 -0.99
N LYS A 71 -9.76 -4.98 0.23
CA LYS A 71 -8.43 -4.82 0.81
C LYS A 71 -8.17 -5.95 1.81
N HIS A 72 -7.06 -6.66 1.64
CA HIS A 72 -6.54 -7.61 2.60
C HIS A 72 -5.36 -6.98 3.38
N HIS A 73 -5.52 -6.86 4.69
CA HIS A 73 -4.52 -6.39 5.63
C HIS A 73 -3.70 -7.58 6.14
N LEU A 74 -2.40 -7.59 5.85
CA LEU A 74 -1.52 -8.73 6.14
C LEU A 74 -1.08 -8.82 7.60
N ASP A 75 -0.87 -7.66 8.23
CA ASP A 75 -0.30 -7.55 9.58
C ASP A 75 -1.11 -6.57 10.45
N GLY A 76 -2.38 -6.36 10.10
CA GLY A 76 -3.19 -5.33 10.73
C GLY A 76 -3.97 -5.85 11.93
N ASP A 77 -3.73 -5.26 13.09
CA ASP A 77 -4.58 -5.41 14.27
C ASP A 77 -5.99 -4.83 13.99
N SER A 78 -7.04 -5.65 14.13
CA SER A 78 -8.43 -5.28 13.77
C SER A 78 -8.92 -3.99 14.45
N PRO A 79 -8.73 -3.79 15.77
CA PRO A 79 -8.94 -2.50 16.44
C PRO A 79 -8.20 -1.31 15.80
N ALA A 80 -6.93 -1.47 15.46
CA ALA A 80 -6.16 -0.42 14.80
C ALA A 80 -6.69 -0.10 13.40
N ILE A 81 -7.06 -1.13 12.61
CA ILE A 81 -7.71 -0.97 11.31
C ILE A 81 -9.04 -0.24 11.48
N ALA A 82 -9.88 -0.64 12.43
CA ALA A 82 -11.16 0.01 12.69
C ALA A 82 -11.00 1.49 13.10
N ARG A 83 -9.93 1.83 13.84
CA ARG A 83 -9.58 3.22 14.14
C ARG A 83 -9.22 4.00 12.87
N GLN A 84 -8.39 3.42 12.00
CA GLN A 84 -8.07 4.00 10.69
C GLN A 84 -9.34 4.22 9.86
N HIS A 85 -10.26 3.25 9.84
CA HIS A 85 -11.53 3.37 9.12
C HIS A 85 -12.39 4.53 9.62
N ARG A 86 -12.48 4.73 10.95
CA ARG A 86 -13.15 5.90 11.53
C ARG A 86 -12.49 7.21 11.12
N ALA A 87 -11.15 7.26 11.06
CA ALA A 87 -10.44 8.44 10.56
C ALA A 87 -10.79 8.72 9.10
N THR A 88 -10.78 7.70 8.22
CA THR A 88 -11.17 7.86 6.81
C THR A 88 -12.62 8.36 6.66
N THR A 89 -13.57 7.87 7.46
CA THR A 89 -14.95 8.38 7.46
C THR A 89 -15.01 9.86 7.83
N ARG A 90 -14.30 10.28 8.90
CA ARG A 90 -14.24 11.68 9.32
C ARG A 90 -13.58 12.59 8.28
N LEU A 91 -12.54 12.12 7.58
CA LEU A 91 -11.94 12.87 6.47
C LEU A 91 -12.97 13.11 5.35
N ARG A 92 -13.80 12.12 5.02
CA ARG A 92 -14.90 12.30 4.05
C ARG A 92 -15.91 13.34 4.54
N GLU A 93 -16.26 13.33 5.82
CA GLU A 93 -17.16 14.33 6.42
C GLU A 93 -16.58 15.76 6.35
N LEU A 94 -15.25 15.89 6.34
CA LEU A 94 -14.53 17.15 6.12
C LEU A 94 -14.36 17.53 4.63
N GLY A 95 -14.94 16.75 3.70
CA GLY A 95 -14.93 17.04 2.27
C GLY A 95 -13.74 16.48 1.49
N LEU A 96 -12.87 15.68 2.11
CA LEU A 96 -11.76 15.05 1.37
C LEU A 96 -12.27 13.95 0.42
N PRO A 97 -11.66 13.82 -0.77
CA PRO A 97 -11.99 12.81 -1.77
C PRO A 97 -11.40 11.44 -1.39
N VAL A 98 -11.83 10.90 -0.26
CA VAL A 98 -11.45 9.57 0.23
C VAL A 98 -12.60 8.59 0.07
N ALA A 99 -12.28 7.29 0.03
CA ALA A 99 -13.26 6.20 -0.05
C ALA A 99 -13.28 5.40 1.27
N PRO A 100 -14.14 5.76 2.24
CA PRO A 100 -14.27 4.99 3.47
C PRO A 100 -14.77 3.57 3.20
N PRO A 101 -14.42 2.63 4.07
CA PRO A 101 -14.88 1.26 3.94
C PRO A 101 -16.39 1.17 4.17
N LEU A 102 -17.00 0.17 3.54
CA LEU A 102 -18.36 -0.24 3.77
C LEU A 102 -18.49 -0.85 5.17
N GLY A 103 -19.62 -0.61 5.83
CA GLY A 103 -20.02 -1.38 7.00
C GLY A 103 -20.69 -2.69 6.56
N ASP A 104 -20.49 -3.75 7.33
CA ASP A 104 -21.31 -4.95 7.23
C ASP A 104 -22.74 -4.70 7.71
N THR A 105 -23.60 -5.73 7.70
CA THR A 105 -24.99 -5.63 8.18
C THR A 105 -25.12 -5.22 9.65
N ALA A 106 -24.04 -5.26 10.43
CA ALA A 106 -23.96 -4.78 11.81
C ALA A 106 -23.15 -3.48 11.96
N GLY A 107 -22.80 -2.82 10.85
CA GLY A 107 -22.03 -1.57 10.82
C GLY A 107 -20.52 -1.72 11.06
N ARG A 108 -19.98 -2.94 11.15
CA ARG A 108 -18.53 -3.18 11.34
C ARG A 108 -17.81 -3.10 10.01
N THR A 109 -16.66 -2.46 9.99
CA THR A 109 -15.90 -2.19 8.76
C THR A 109 -14.70 -3.13 8.55
N VAL A 110 -14.46 -4.04 9.48
CA VAL A 110 -13.39 -5.04 9.42
C VAL A 110 -14.00 -6.43 9.55
N ALA A 111 -13.71 -7.30 8.59
CA ALA A 111 -14.04 -8.71 8.63
C ALA A 111 -12.78 -9.53 8.88
N VAL A 112 -12.78 -10.31 9.97
CA VAL A 112 -11.72 -11.27 10.28
C VAL A 112 -12.22 -12.64 9.85
N LEU A 113 -11.59 -13.23 8.84
CA LEU A 113 -11.97 -14.51 8.24
C LEU A 113 -10.70 -15.28 7.89
N ASP A 114 -10.66 -16.58 8.23
CA ASP A 114 -9.52 -17.47 7.93
C ASP A 114 -8.15 -16.90 8.36
N GLY A 115 -8.12 -16.20 9.49
CA GLY A 115 -6.92 -15.54 10.02
C GLY A 115 -6.53 -14.22 9.33
N GLY A 116 -7.21 -13.83 8.25
CA GLY A 116 -6.98 -12.57 7.53
C GLY A 116 -7.93 -11.45 7.96
N CYS A 117 -7.45 -10.20 7.89
CA CYS A 117 -8.26 -9.00 8.10
C CYS A 117 -8.63 -8.37 6.74
N TYR A 118 -9.93 -8.21 6.49
CA TYR A 118 -10.46 -7.71 5.23
C TYR A 118 -11.34 -6.48 5.42
N ALA A 119 -11.26 -5.56 4.47
CA ALA A 119 -12.11 -4.38 4.37
C ALA A 119 -12.64 -4.22 2.94
N LEU A 120 -13.94 -3.95 2.81
CA LEU A 120 -14.54 -3.62 1.52
C LEU A 120 -14.67 -2.11 1.38
N HIS A 121 -14.31 -1.59 0.23
CA HIS A 121 -14.49 -0.20 -0.15
C HIS A 121 -15.37 -0.11 -1.40
N PRO A 122 -16.07 1.03 -1.60
CA PRO A 122 -16.66 1.33 -2.89
C PRO A 122 -15.61 1.21 -4.00
N TRP A 123 -16.00 0.64 -5.13
CA TRP A 123 -15.18 0.78 -6.33
C TRP A 123 -15.27 2.22 -6.84
N ILE A 124 -14.13 2.85 -7.08
CA ILE A 124 -14.05 4.19 -7.65
C ILE A 124 -13.61 4.06 -9.09
N GLU A 125 -14.46 4.49 -10.02
CA GLU A 125 -14.09 4.52 -11.43
C GLU A 125 -13.00 5.57 -11.66
N GLY A 126 -11.91 5.14 -12.30
CA GLY A 126 -10.75 5.98 -12.50
C GLY A 126 -9.57 5.17 -13.01
N ARG A 127 -8.48 5.88 -13.30
CA ARG A 127 -7.21 5.28 -13.67
C ARG A 127 -6.12 5.77 -12.74
N HIS A 128 -5.18 4.89 -12.41
CA HIS A 128 -3.96 5.30 -11.74
C HIS A 128 -3.16 6.21 -12.69
N ARG A 129 -2.66 7.33 -12.17
CA ARG A 129 -1.73 8.22 -12.88
C ARG A 129 -0.39 8.19 -12.16
N TYR A 130 0.66 7.90 -12.91
CA TYR A 130 2.04 8.04 -12.45
C TYR A 130 2.38 9.52 -12.32
N GLY A 131 3.30 9.87 -11.41
CA GLY A 131 3.75 11.25 -11.23
C GLY A 131 4.29 11.88 -12.52
N THR A 132 4.92 11.08 -13.37
CA THR A 132 5.42 11.50 -14.70
C THR A 132 4.31 11.88 -15.69
N GLN A 133 3.06 11.54 -15.40
CA GLN A 133 1.89 11.89 -16.21
C GLN A 133 1.19 13.15 -15.72
N LEU A 134 1.65 13.78 -14.64
CA LEU A 134 1.04 14.98 -14.08
C LEU A 134 1.70 16.23 -14.68
N THR A 135 0.88 17.16 -15.16
CA THR A 135 1.33 18.50 -15.51
C THR A 135 1.76 19.26 -14.25
N PRO A 136 2.54 20.35 -14.36
CA PRO A 136 2.89 21.17 -13.21
C PRO A 136 1.66 21.70 -12.42
N ALA A 137 0.55 21.97 -13.09
CA ALA A 137 -0.68 22.43 -12.45
C ALA A 137 -1.34 21.30 -11.63
N GLU A 138 -1.40 20.09 -12.18
CA GLU A 138 -1.96 18.92 -11.48
C GLU A 138 -1.07 18.49 -10.31
N SER A 139 0.26 18.62 -10.43
CA SER A 139 1.18 18.39 -9.32
C SER A 139 0.98 19.38 -8.18
N ARG A 140 0.72 20.66 -8.48
CA ARG A 140 0.35 21.66 -7.45
C ARG A 140 -0.97 21.29 -6.77
N HIS A 141 -2.00 20.97 -7.54
CA HIS A 141 -3.28 20.55 -7.00
C HIS A 141 -3.18 19.31 -6.10
N LEU A 142 -2.36 18.32 -6.49
CA LEU A 142 -2.06 17.16 -5.66
C LEU A 142 -1.37 17.55 -4.34
N GLY A 143 -0.41 18.48 -4.40
CA GLY A 143 0.26 19.02 -3.22
C GLY A 143 -0.71 19.74 -2.28
N ASP A 144 -1.60 20.58 -2.82
CA ASP A 144 -2.63 21.29 -2.06
C ASP A 144 -3.57 20.31 -1.36
N LEU A 145 -4.02 19.27 -2.08
CA LEU A 145 -4.87 18.22 -1.53
C LEU A 145 -4.17 17.44 -0.41
N LEU A 146 -2.89 17.12 -0.58
CA LEU A 146 -2.10 16.42 0.44
C LEU A 146 -1.91 17.30 1.68
N GLY A 147 -1.59 18.58 1.51
CA GLY A 147 -1.52 19.54 2.62
C GLY A 147 -2.84 19.64 3.38
N HIS A 148 -3.96 19.73 2.65
CA HIS A 148 -5.29 19.73 3.24
C HIS A 148 -5.60 18.45 4.03
N ALA A 149 -5.20 17.29 3.50
CA ALA A 149 -5.35 16.01 4.20
C ALA A 149 -4.58 15.98 5.52
N HIS A 150 -3.35 16.51 5.56
CA HIS A 150 -2.55 16.60 6.78
C HIS A 150 -3.23 17.50 7.83
N THR A 151 -3.71 18.68 7.44
CA THR A 151 -4.42 19.58 8.35
C THR A 151 -5.70 18.95 8.90
N CYS A 152 -6.48 18.25 8.07
CA CYS A 152 -7.67 17.54 8.54
C CYS A 152 -7.32 16.37 9.47
N LEU A 153 -6.25 15.63 9.18
CA LEU A 153 -5.78 14.52 10.03
C LEU A 153 -5.38 15.00 11.43
N GLU A 154 -4.65 16.11 11.53
CA GLU A 154 -4.27 16.73 12.80
C GLU A 154 -5.50 17.06 13.67
N ARG A 155 -6.57 17.54 13.04
CA ARG A 155 -7.84 17.87 13.73
C ARG A 155 -8.59 16.65 14.26
N ILE A 156 -8.55 15.51 13.54
CA ILE A 156 -9.38 14.34 13.87
C ILE A 156 -8.62 13.23 14.60
N MET A 157 -7.29 13.30 14.60
CA MET A 157 -6.38 12.40 15.31
C MET A 157 -5.48 13.22 16.23
N PRO A 158 -6.02 13.82 17.31
CA PRO A 158 -5.16 14.49 18.28
C PRO A 158 -4.13 13.49 18.82
N PRO A 159 -2.93 13.96 19.20
CA PRO A 159 -1.90 13.10 19.76
C PRO A 159 -2.50 12.24 20.87
N VAL A 160 -2.22 10.93 20.85
CA VAL A 160 -2.49 10.12 22.03
C VAL A 160 -1.69 10.78 23.14
N ALA A 161 -2.36 11.23 24.20
CA ALA A 161 -1.67 11.72 25.39
C ALA A 161 -0.75 10.59 25.83
N SER A 162 0.56 10.79 25.65
CA SER A 162 1.57 9.89 26.18
C SER A 162 1.39 9.93 27.69
N ASP A 163 0.92 8.83 28.28
CA ASP A 163 0.95 8.72 29.73
C ASP A 163 2.43 8.73 30.13
N PRO A 164 2.92 9.76 30.85
CA PRO A 164 4.31 9.84 31.26
C PRO A 164 4.74 8.68 32.18
N ARG A 165 3.79 7.84 32.62
CA ARG A 165 4.03 6.63 33.43
C ARG A 165 4.11 5.33 32.62
N THR A 166 4.03 5.35 31.28
CA THR A 166 4.31 4.16 30.47
C THR A 166 5.79 4.17 30.10
N PRO A 167 6.64 3.32 30.71
CA PRO A 167 8.01 3.18 30.25
C PRO A 167 7.95 2.66 28.81
N TYR A 168 8.67 3.31 27.91
CA TYR A 168 8.99 2.74 26.62
C TYR A 168 9.54 1.33 26.83
N GLY A 169 8.93 0.33 26.18
CA GLY A 169 9.02 -1.09 26.55
C GLY A 169 10.42 -1.56 26.92
N THR A 170 10.50 -2.23 28.06
CA THR A 170 11.59 -3.13 28.43
C THR A 170 11.63 -4.31 27.45
N GLY A 171 12.73 -4.45 26.71
CA GLY A 171 13.19 -5.74 26.17
C GLY A 171 13.35 -5.82 24.64
N VAL A 172 14.51 -5.40 24.12
CA VAL A 172 15.56 -6.27 23.53
C VAL A 172 16.85 -5.43 23.54
N THR A 173 17.81 -5.79 24.38
CA THR A 173 19.18 -5.28 24.29
C THR A 173 19.87 -5.92 23.09
N GLY A 174 19.84 -5.23 21.94
CA GLY A 174 20.79 -5.43 20.84
C GLY A 174 22.00 -4.49 21.00
N PRO A 175 23.18 -4.81 20.43
CA PRO A 175 24.40 -4.08 20.75
C PRO A 175 24.39 -2.67 20.16
N GLY A 176 24.49 -1.68 21.06
CA GLY A 176 25.06 -0.34 20.89
C GLY A 176 24.79 0.42 19.59
N VAL A 177 23.79 1.29 19.59
CA VAL A 177 23.81 2.49 18.74
C VAL A 177 24.68 3.54 19.46
N PRO A 178 25.70 4.15 18.82
CA PRO A 178 26.56 5.12 19.47
C PRO A 178 25.82 6.42 19.82
N ASP A 179 26.29 7.06 20.89
CA ASP A 179 25.92 8.40 21.36
C ASP A 179 26.02 9.45 20.23
N PRO A 180 25.06 10.38 20.07
CA PRO A 180 25.13 11.49 19.11
C PRO A 180 26.32 12.46 19.30
N GLY A 181 27.23 12.23 20.24
CA GLY A 181 28.48 12.98 20.41
C GLY A 181 29.62 12.66 19.43
N ASP A 182 29.62 11.51 18.76
CA ASP A 182 30.73 11.10 17.88
C ASP A 182 30.59 11.66 16.45
N ARG A 183 30.95 12.94 16.31
CA ARG A 183 31.20 13.54 15.00
C ARG A 183 32.36 12.81 14.32
N LEU A 184 32.04 12.12 13.23
CA LEU A 184 32.98 11.53 12.28
C LEU A 184 34.09 12.54 11.93
N ARG A 185 35.28 12.39 12.54
CA ARG A 185 36.48 13.10 12.07
C ARG A 185 36.83 12.53 10.71
N LEU A 186 36.64 13.33 9.66
CA LEU A 186 37.21 13.04 8.35
C LEU A 186 38.75 12.98 8.48
N PRO A 187 39.41 11.96 7.93
CA PRO A 187 40.87 11.93 7.91
C PRO A 187 41.39 13.10 7.07
N GLY A 188 42.27 13.91 7.66
CA GLY A 188 42.97 14.97 6.95
C GLY A 188 43.85 14.41 5.81
N PRO A 189 44.23 15.24 4.83
CA PRO A 189 44.99 14.80 3.68
C PRO A 189 46.33 14.19 4.11
N ARG A 190 46.63 12.99 3.60
CA ARG A 190 47.90 12.31 3.85
C ARG A 190 49.03 13.12 3.21
N ARG A 191 50.04 13.48 4.01
CA ARG A 191 51.29 14.09 3.53
C ARG A 191 52.02 13.09 2.63
N PRO A 192 52.49 13.50 1.43
CA PRO A 192 53.30 12.62 0.59
C PRO A 192 54.66 12.32 1.26
N PRO A 193 55.24 11.14 1.00
CA PRO A 193 56.55 10.78 1.54
C PRO A 193 57.64 11.69 0.98
N ALA A 194 58.63 12.01 1.83
CA ALA A 194 59.80 12.79 1.45
C ALA A 194 60.63 12.04 0.40
N PRO A 195 61.29 12.75 -0.53
CA PRO A 195 62.21 12.12 -1.47
C PRO A 195 63.41 11.56 -0.71
N ALA A 196 63.86 10.37 -1.12
CA ALA A 196 65.15 9.83 -0.70
C ALA A 196 66.26 10.69 -1.35
N ASP A 197 67.18 11.18 -0.53
CA ASP A 197 68.39 11.89 -0.97
C ASP A 197 69.46 10.86 -1.44
N PRO A 198 70.44 11.30 -2.27
CA PRO A 198 71.14 10.48 -3.26
C PRO A 198 72.21 9.52 -2.73
#